data_AF-A6JJS4-F1
#
_entry.id   AF-A6JJS4-F1
#
_cell.length_a   1.000
_cell.length_b   1.000
_cell.length_c   1.000
_cell.angle_alpha   90.00
_cell.angle_beta   90.00
_cell.angle_gamma   90.00
#
_symmetry.space_group_name_H-M   'P 1'
#
loop_
_entity.id
_entity.type
_entity.pdbx_description
1 polymer ?
#
loop_
_entity_poly.entity_id
_entity_poly.type
_entity_poly.pdbx_seq_one_letter_code
_entity_poly.pdbx_strand_id
1 'polypeptide(L)'
;MLDTAHRFAGTSAGAVIAALVICGIEMEEYLRVLNMGLAEVKKFFLGPLSPSCKMVQMMRQFLYDVLPEDSYKAATGKLHVSLTRVTDGENVVVSEYRSKEELIEVRH
;
A
#
# COMPACT_ATOMS: atom_id res chain seq x y z
N MET A 1 8.94 -18.38 24.61
CA MET A 1 8.55 -16.98 24.44
C MET A 1 7.44 -16.95 23.40
N LEU A 2 6.23 -16.54 23.76
CA LEU A 2 5.24 -16.18 22.76
C LEU A 2 5.71 -14.83 22.21
N ASP A 3 6.47 -14.89 21.11
CA ASP A 3 6.81 -13.70 20.35
C ASP A 3 5.48 -13.11 19.89
N THR A 4 5.09 -11.96 20.43
CA THR A 4 3.83 -11.31 20.06
C THR A 4 3.96 -10.90 18.59
N ALA A 5 3.52 -11.77 17.69
CA ALA A 5 3.51 -11.47 16.26
C ALA A 5 2.47 -10.37 16.03
N HIS A 6 2.92 -9.12 16.06
CA HIS A 6 2.08 -7.98 15.71
C HIS A 6 1.69 -8.09 14.23
N ARG A 7 0.41 -8.41 13.99
CA ARG A 7 -0.20 -8.40 12.66
C ARG A 7 -0.88 -7.06 12.45
N PHE A 8 -0.68 -6.50 11.28
CA PHE A 8 -1.32 -5.27 10.82
C PHE A 8 -2.25 -5.62 9.69
N ALA A 9 -3.47 -5.09 9.73
CA ALA A 9 -4.43 -5.22 8.65
C ALA A 9 -4.76 -3.84 8.08
N GLY A 10 -4.86 -3.73 6.76
CA GLY A 10 -5.11 -2.46 6.10
C GLY A 10 -5.78 -2.61 4.74
N THR A 11 -6.45 -1.54 4.31
CA THR A 11 -6.96 -1.39 2.94
C THR A 11 -6.75 0.05 2.49
N SER A 12 -6.57 0.26 1.19
CA SER A 12 -6.29 1.59 0.63
C SER A 12 -5.15 2.30 1.41
N ALA A 13 -5.35 3.53 1.88
CA ALA A 13 -4.39 4.26 2.70
C ALA A 13 -3.93 3.49 3.96
N GLY A 14 -4.80 2.69 4.58
CA GLY A 14 -4.45 1.91 5.77
C GLY A 14 -3.42 0.82 5.48
N ALA A 15 -3.44 0.23 4.28
CA ALA A 15 -2.45 -0.75 3.86
C ALA A 15 -1.08 -0.10 3.65
N VAL A 16 -1.05 1.09 3.03
CA VAL A 16 0.18 1.89 2.86
C VAL A 16 0.79 2.22 4.22
N ILE A 17 -0.01 2.77 5.14
CA ILE A 17 0.45 3.14 6.49
C ILE A 17 1.00 1.92 7.23
N ALA A 18 0.30 0.78 7.18
CA ALA A 18 0.75 -0.45 7.81
C ALA A 18 2.08 -0.94 7.24
N ALA A 19 2.28 -0.88 5.92
CA ALA A 19 3.53 -1.24 5.26
C ALA A 19 4.69 -0.34 5.71
N LEU A 20 4.48 0.98 5.77
CA LEU A 20 5.47 1.95 6.23
C LEU A 20 5.87 1.69 7.69
N VAL A 21 4.88 1.46 8.57
CA VAL A 21 5.12 1.14 10.00
C VAL A 21 5.93 -0.15 10.14
N ILE A 22 5.57 -1.21 9.42
CA ILE A 22 6.31 -2.49 9.47
C ILE A 22 7.74 -2.33 8.99
N CYS A 23 7.97 -1.48 7.98
CA CYS A 23 9.29 -1.25 7.40
C CYS A 23 10.09 -0.14 8.11
N GLY A 24 9.54 0.49 9.16
CA GLY A 24 10.21 1.57 9.89
C GLY A 24 10.40 2.84 9.07
N ILE A 25 9.49 3.13 8.15
CA ILE A 25 9.56 4.32 7.28
C ILE A 25 8.82 5.49 7.93
N GLU A 26 9.47 6.66 7.91
CA GLU A 26 8.92 7.90 8.46
C GLU A 26 7.69 8.38 7.70
N MET A 27 6.68 8.83 8.44
CA MET A 27 5.37 9.21 7.87
C MET A 27 5.36 10.58 7.19
N GLU A 28 6.38 11.40 7.40
CA GLU A 28 6.43 12.76 6.86
C GLU A 28 6.38 12.77 5.33
N GLU A 29 7.11 11.88 4.68
CA GLU A 29 7.16 11.80 3.22
C GLU A 29 5.84 11.29 2.63
N TYR A 30 5.19 10.32 3.28
CA TYR A 30 3.84 9.87 2.94
C TYR A 30 2.82 11.02 2.98
N LEU A 31 2.85 11.84 4.05
CA LEU A 31 1.95 12.99 4.18
C LEU A 31 2.20 14.05 3.10
N ARG A 32 3.46 14.26 2.68
CA ARG A 32 3.78 15.15 1.56
C ARG A 32 3.15 14.66 0.26
N VAL A 33 3.33 13.38 -0.08
CA VAL A 33 2.75 12.78 -1.30
C VAL A 33 1.22 12.81 -1.27
N LEU A 34 0.61 12.48 -0.13
CA LEU A 34 -0.84 12.55 0.05
C LEU A 34 -1.38 13.96 -0.17
N ASN A 35 -0.72 14.97 0.39
CA ASN A 35 -1.12 16.38 0.22
C ASN A 35 -0.98 16.86 -1.24
N MET A 36 0.11 16.48 -1.92
CA MET A 36 0.26 16.77 -3.36
C MET A 36 -0.84 16.11 -4.20
N GLY A 37 -1.17 14.86 -3.86
CA GLY A 37 -2.22 14.08 -4.51
C GLY A 37 -3.63 14.61 -4.29
N LEU A 38 -3.89 15.34 -3.21
CA LEU A 38 -5.24 15.83 -2.88
C LEU A 38 -5.79 16.78 -3.96
N ALA A 39 -4.95 17.67 -4.48
CA ALA A 39 -5.35 18.58 -5.57
C ALA A 39 -5.63 17.83 -6.87
N GLU A 40 -4.96 16.71 -7.10
CA GLU A 40 -5.18 15.83 -8.25
C GLU A 40 -6.48 15.05 -8.13
N VAL A 41 -6.71 14.41 -6.98
CA VAL A 41 -7.92 13.62 -6.70
C VAL A 41 -9.19 14.46 -6.86
N LYS A 42 -9.18 15.72 -6.39
CA LYS A 42 -10.32 16.63 -6.46
C LYS A 42 -10.78 16.98 -7.88
N LYS A 43 -9.97 16.72 -8.91
CA LYS A 43 -10.32 16.96 -10.31
C LYS A 43 -11.28 15.91 -10.88
N PHE A 44 -11.47 14.77 -10.20
CA PHE A 44 -12.16 13.60 -10.74
C PHE A 44 -13.32 13.15 -9.85
N PHE A 45 -14.48 12.87 -10.45
CA PHE A 45 -15.66 12.37 -9.73
C PHE A 45 -15.39 11.04 -9.00
N LEU A 46 -14.68 10.12 -9.66
CA LEU A 46 -14.24 8.85 -9.06
C LEU A 46 -12.95 8.98 -8.23
N GLY A 47 -12.43 10.20 -8.08
CA GLY A 47 -11.19 10.49 -7.37
C GLY A 47 -10.04 9.59 -7.83
N PRO A 48 -9.35 8.87 -6.92
CA PRO A 48 -8.22 8.02 -7.26
C PRO A 48 -8.58 6.79 -8.11
N LEU A 49 -9.86 6.43 -8.22
CA LEU A 49 -10.32 5.35 -9.09
C LEU A 49 -10.53 5.79 -10.55
N SER A 50 -10.43 7.09 -10.82
CA SER A 50 -10.44 7.61 -12.20
C SER A 50 -9.14 7.20 -12.92
N PRO A 51 -9.20 6.60 -14.12
CA PRO A 51 -7.99 6.21 -14.88
C PRO A 51 -7.03 7.37 -15.17
N SER A 52 -7.57 8.59 -15.27
CA SER A 52 -6.79 9.81 -15.52
C SER A 52 -6.21 10.43 -14.25
N CYS A 53 -6.60 9.94 -13.06
CA CYS A 53 -6.07 10.45 -11.79
C CYS A 53 -4.69 9.85 -11.53
N LYS A 54 -3.69 10.72 -11.32
CA LYS A 54 -2.31 10.30 -11.08
C LYS A 54 -2.02 9.83 -9.65
N MET A 55 -3.00 9.88 -8.73
CA MET A 55 -2.77 9.59 -7.31
C MET A 55 -2.19 8.18 -7.08
N VAL A 56 -2.74 7.16 -7.74
CA VAL A 56 -2.25 5.78 -7.60
C VAL A 56 -0.83 5.65 -8.15
N GLN A 57 -0.51 6.33 -9.26
CA GLN A 57 0.83 6.34 -9.85
C GLN A 57 1.85 7.05 -8.94
N MET A 58 1.48 8.20 -8.37
CA MET A 58 2.32 8.92 -7.40
C MET A 58 2.59 8.08 -6.16
N MET A 59 1.57 7.40 -5.62
CA MET A 59 1.72 6.54 -4.46
C MET A 59 2.58 5.30 -4.76
N ARG A 60 2.39 4.68 -5.93
CA ARG A 60 3.23 3.57 -6.39
C ARG A 60 4.70 3.99 -6.46
N GLN A 61 4.99 5.13 -7.09
CA GLN A 61 6.36 5.64 -7.19
C GLN A 61 6.97 5.92 -5.82
N PHE A 62 6.22 6.60 -4.94
CA PHE A 62 6.64 6.84 -3.56
C PHE A 62 7.03 5.53 -2.85
N LEU A 63 6.18 4.49 -2.92
CA LEU A 63 6.48 3.20 -2.30
C LEU A 63 7.72 2.53 -2.90
N TYR A 64 7.93 2.64 -4.22
CA TYR A 64 9.16 2.16 -4.86
C TYR A 64 10.40 2.89 -4.36
N ASP A 65 10.30 4.19 -4.10
CA ASP A 65 11.43 5.01 -3.68
C ASP A 65 11.79 4.78 -2.20
N VAL A 66 10.79 4.64 -1.31
CA VAL A 66 11.04 4.56 0.14
C VAL A 66 11.17 3.16 0.70
N LEU A 67 10.56 2.14 0.08
CA LEU A 67 10.65 0.78 0.60
C LEU A 67 12.02 0.15 0.26
N PRO A 68 12.73 -0.44 1.24
CA PRO A 68 13.91 -1.25 0.97
C PRO A 68 13.60 -2.44 0.05
N GLU A 69 14.61 -2.91 -0.70
CA GLU A 69 14.47 -4.07 -1.59
C GLU A 69 14.00 -5.35 -0.88
N ASP A 70 14.33 -5.52 0.40
CA ASP A 70 13.93 -6.67 1.20
C ASP A 70 12.75 -6.41 2.15
N SER A 71 12.03 -5.29 1.97
CA SER A 71 10.82 -4.93 2.73
C SER A 71 9.77 -6.04 2.79
N TYR A 72 9.62 -6.82 1.72
CA TYR A 72 8.70 -7.96 1.64
C TYR A 72 8.98 -9.04 2.70
N LYS A 73 10.23 -9.19 3.16
CA LYS A 73 10.60 -10.15 4.22
C LYS A 73 10.05 -9.71 5.58
N ALA A 74 10.01 -8.40 5.83
CA ALA A 74 9.42 -7.85 7.05
C ALA A 74 7.89 -7.86 7.01
N ALA A 75 7.30 -7.63 5.84
CA ALA A 75 5.86 -7.58 5.64
C ALA A 75 5.18 -8.96 5.61
N THR A 76 5.84 -9.98 5.05
CA THR A 76 5.27 -11.33 4.92
C THR A 76 4.87 -11.93 6.26
N GLY A 77 3.63 -12.42 6.35
CA GLY A 77 3.04 -12.96 7.57
C GLY A 77 2.64 -11.91 8.63
N LYS A 78 2.95 -10.62 8.41
CA LYS A 78 2.62 -9.52 9.32
C LYS A 78 1.64 -8.51 8.73
N LEU A 79 1.77 -8.18 7.45
CA LEU A 79 0.89 -7.25 6.75
C LEU A 79 -0.22 -8.01 6.02
N HIS A 80 -1.48 -7.76 6.41
CA HIS A 80 -2.67 -8.28 5.76
C HIS A 80 -3.36 -7.16 4.97
N VAL A 81 -3.34 -7.23 3.65
CA VAL A 81 -3.98 -6.24 2.79
C VAL A 81 -5.29 -6.81 2.24
N SER A 82 -6.39 -6.12 2.53
CA SER A 82 -7.69 -6.43 1.93
C SER A 82 -7.84 -5.67 0.62
N LEU A 83 -8.02 -6.43 -0.47
CA LEU A 83 -8.13 -5.96 -1.85
C LEU A 83 -9.48 -6.37 -2.43
N THR A 84 -10.03 -5.52 -3.30
CA THR A 84 -11.16 -5.88 -4.15
C THR A 84 -10.61 -6.36 -5.50
N ARG A 85 -10.88 -7.62 -5.87
CA ARG A 85 -10.51 -8.14 -7.18
C ARG A 85 -11.47 -7.59 -8.22
N VAL A 86 -10.93 -6.90 -9.23
CA VAL A 86 -11.75 -6.14 -10.19
C VAL A 86 -12.58 -7.04 -11.10
N THR A 87 -12.13 -8.26 -11.37
CA THR A 87 -12.80 -9.17 -12.33
C THR A 87 -14.15 -9.70 -11.84
N ASP A 88 -14.33 -9.85 -10.53
CA ASP A 88 -15.55 -10.41 -9.92
C ASP A 88 -16.07 -9.62 -8.71
N GLY A 89 -15.35 -8.59 -8.27
CA GLY A 89 -15.72 -7.75 -7.12
C GLY A 89 -15.46 -8.39 -5.76
N GLU A 90 -14.90 -9.60 -5.73
CA GLU A 90 -14.66 -10.34 -4.50
C GLU A 90 -13.58 -9.68 -3.64
N ASN A 91 -13.74 -9.80 -2.32
CA ASN A 91 -12.72 -9.39 -1.39
C ASN A 91 -11.68 -10.49 -1.20
N VAL A 92 -10.41 -10.17 -1.40
CA VAL A 92 -9.29 -11.07 -1.12
C VAL A 92 -8.34 -10.44 -0.12
N VAL A 93 -7.76 -11.26 0.74
CA VAL A 93 -6.73 -10.82 1.68
C VAL A 93 -5.40 -11.44 1.26
N VAL A 94 -4.40 -10.58 1.10
CA VAL A 94 -3.02 -10.97 0.80
C VAL A 94 -2.17 -10.74 2.05
N SER A 95 -1.34 -11.72 2.40
CA SER A 95 -0.40 -11.61 3.53
C SER A 95 1.00 -12.11 3.25
N GLU A 96 1.22 -12.71 2.08
CA GLU A 96 2.48 -13.29 1.68
C GLU A 96 3.02 -12.50 0.48
N TYR A 97 4.28 -12.09 0.54
CA TYR A 97 4.94 -11.28 -0.49
C TYR A 97 6.32 -11.87 -0.78
N ARG A 98 6.69 -12.01 -2.05
CA ARG A 98 7.95 -12.65 -2.48
C ARG A 98 8.96 -11.66 -3.04
N SER A 99 8.54 -10.43 -3.31
CA SER A 99 9.41 -9.33 -3.72
C SER A 99 8.83 -7.97 -3.29
N LYS A 100 9.64 -6.92 -3.39
CA LYS A 100 9.20 -5.53 -3.20
C LYS A 100 8.09 -5.16 -4.19
N GLU A 101 8.18 -5.62 -5.43
CA GLU A 101 7.15 -5.38 -6.45
C GLU A 101 5.83 -6.02 -6.06
N GLU A 102 5.83 -7.26 -5.56
CA GLU A 102 4.61 -7.94 -5.11
C GLU A 102 4.01 -7.27 -3.85
N LEU A 103 4.86 -6.74 -2.96
CA LEU A 103 4.42 -5.94 -1.82
C LEU A 103 3.72 -4.64 -2.24
N ILE A 104 4.24 -3.97 -3.28
CA ILE A 104 3.69 -2.70 -3.79
C ILE A 104 2.43 -2.94 -4.62
N GLU A 105 2.44 -3.95 -5.48
CA GLU A 105 1.37 -4.24 -6.42
C GLU A 105 1.22 -5.74 -6.63
N VAL A 106 0.16 -6.29 -6.04
CA VAL A 106 -0.19 -7.69 -6.20
C VAL A 106 -0.77 -7.91 -7.60
N ARG A 107 -0.16 -8.81 -8.37
CA ARG A 107 -0.69 -9.27 -9.65
C ARG A 107 -1.51 -10.54 -9.42
N HIS A 108 -2.83 -10.41 -9.37
CA HIS A 108 -3.79 -11.51 -9.31
C HIS A 108 -4.63 -11.58 -10.58
#